data_AF-A0A954SPE7-F1
#
_entry.id   AF-A0A954SPE7-F1
#
_cell.length_a   1.000
_cell.length_b   1.000
_cell.length_c   1.000
_cell.angle_alpha   90.00
_cell.angle_beta   90.00
_cell.angle_gamma   90.00
#
_symmetry.space_group_name_H-M   'P 1'
#
loop_
_entity.id
_entity.type
_entity.pdbx_description
1 polymer ?
#
loop_
_entity_poly.entity_id
_entity_poly.type
_entity_poly.pdbx_seq_one_letter_code
_entity_poly.pdbx_strand_id
1 'polypeptide(L)'
;VVADGGELIIFAPHMHEISITHGKLIEEVGYHVRDYFLKQWDRFGHIPRGILAHSTHVRGGGTFEDGIEKPRVQVTLASGISREVCERINLGYRDPASINPADFANRESEGILLVPKAGEMLYRLKSS
;
A
#
# COMPACT_ATOMS: atom_id res chain seq x y z
N VAL A 1 -12.33 3.06 6.80
CA VAL A 1 -12.97 2.60 5.55
C VAL A 1 -12.62 1.14 5.34
N VAL A 2 -11.35 0.81 5.12
CA VAL A 2 -10.88 -0.58 5.16
C VAL A 2 -10.87 -1.06 6.62
N ALA A 3 -11.46 -2.23 6.87
CA ALA A 3 -11.44 -2.91 8.16
C ALA A 3 -10.03 -3.41 8.51
N ASP A 4 -9.74 -3.62 9.79
CA ASP A 4 -8.45 -4.20 10.22
C ASP A 4 -8.32 -5.62 9.66
N GLY A 5 -7.14 -5.94 9.12
CA GLY A 5 -6.88 -7.18 8.38
C GLY A 5 -7.45 -7.20 6.96
N GLY A 6 -8.15 -6.16 6.53
CA GLY A 6 -8.66 -6.02 5.17
C GLY A 6 -7.57 -5.74 4.13
N GLU A 7 -7.94 -5.83 2.86
CA GLU A 7 -7.06 -5.58 1.71
C GLU A 7 -7.51 -4.35 0.93
N LEU A 8 -6.54 -3.50 0.56
CA LEU A 8 -6.69 -2.43 -0.42
C LEU A 8 -5.98 -2.85 -1.71
N ILE A 9 -6.76 -3.09 -2.76
CA ILE A 9 -6.23 -3.36 -4.11
C ILE A 9 -6.22 -2.05 -4.91
N ILE A 10 -5.02 -1.60 -5.29
CA ILE A 10 -4.84 -0.45 -6.17
C ILE A 10 -4.78 -0.96 -7.60
N PHE A 11 -5.88 -0.79 -8.34
CA PHE A 11 -5.99 -1.19 -9.73
C PHE A 11 -5.49 -0.08 -10.67
N ALA A 12 -4.32 -0.28 -11.25
CA ALA A 12 -3.65 0.66 -12.16
C ALA A 12 -2.85 -0.11 -13.23
N PRO A 13 -3.50 -0.77 -14.21
CA PRO A 13 -2.84 -1.65 -15.19
C PRO A 13 -1.78 -0.96 -16.05
N HIS A 14 -1.85 0.37 -16.18
CA HIS A 14 -0.95 1.19 -16.98
C HIS A 14 0.30 1.67 -16.21
N MET A 15 0.38 1.40 -14.90
CA MET A 15 1.53 1.79 -14.08
C MET A 15 2.61 0.71 -14.16
N HIS A 16 3.79 1.07 -14.67
CA HIS A 16 4.92 0.14 -14.87
C HIS A 16 6.11 0.41 -13.94
N GLU A 17 6.12 1.53 -13.22
CA GLU A 17 7.19 1.93 -12.31
C GLU A 17 6.61 2.60 -11.07
N ILE A 18 7.29 2.47 -9.92
CA ILE A 18 6.87 3.10 -8.66
C ILE A 18 7.16 4.60 -8.67
N SER A 19 8.34 5.00 -9.15
CA SER A 19 8.75 6.40 -9.23
C SER A 19 9.92 6.57 -10.19
N ILE A 20 9.77 7.47 -11.15
CA ILE A 20 10.84 7.84 -12.10
C ILE A 20 12.02 8.52 -11.38
N THR A 21 11.72 9.33 -10.34
CA THR A 21 12.73 10.14 -9.64
C THR A 21 13.36 9.41 -8.47
N HIS A 22 12.58 8.66 -7.70
CA HIS A 22 12.99 8.11 -6.42
C HIS A 22 12.94 6.58 -6.35
N GLY A 23 12.70 5.90 -7.48
CA GLY A 23 12.49 4.44 -7.52
C GLY A 23 13.57 3.65 -6.80
N LYS A 24 14.86 3.98 -7.01
CA LYS A 24 15.98 3.29 -6.35
C LYS A 24 15.91 3.32 -4.82
N LEU A 25 15.66 4.49 -4.24
CA LEU A 25 15.56 4.64 -2.79
C LEU A 25 14.31 3.95 -2.24
N ILE A 26 13.20 4.00 -2.98
CA ILE A 26 11.96 3.31 -2.58
C ILE A 26 12.15 1.79 -2.65
N GLU A 27 12.82 1.28 -3.67
CA GLU A 27 13.14 -0.15 -3.80
C GLU A 27 14.09 -0.64 -2.72
N GLU A 28 15.01 0.21 -2.26
CA GLU A 28 15.93 -0.10 -1.17
C GLU A 28 15.21 -0.20 0.19
N VAL A 29 14.31 0.74 0.48
CA VAL A 29 13.66 0.82 1.80
C VAL A 29 12.35 0.06 1.91
N GLY A 30 11.60 -0.07 0.82
CA GLY A 30 10.26 -0.65 0.79
C GLY A 30 9.16 0.20 1.44
N TYR A 31 7.94 -0.33 1.42
CA TYR A 31 6.75 0.26 2.02
C TYR A 31 6.49 -0.32 3.41
N HIS A 32 6.67 0.49 4.45
CA HIS A 32 6.53 0.07 5.84
C HIS A 32 5.74 1.05 6.69
N VAL A 33 5.15 0.56 7.78
CA VAL A 33 4.46 1.37 8.78
C VAL A 33 5.46 2.28 9.47
N ARG A 34 4.98 3.40 10.01
CA ARG A 34 5.82 4.40 10.69
C ARG A 34 6.75 3.79 11.74
N ASP A 35 6.22 2.87 12.55
CA ASP A 35 6.96 2.29 13.67
C ASP A 35 8.16 1.45 13.22
N TYR A 36 8.08 0.81 12.05
CA TYR A 36 9.21 0.06 11.47
C TYR A 36 10.44 0.96 11.30
N PHE A 37 10.24 2.18 10.82
CA PHE A 37 11.34 3.14 10.66
C PHE A 37 11.78 3.77 11.98
N LEU A 38 10.83 4.24 12.80
CA LEU A 38 11.16 4.99 14.02
C LEU A 38 11.84 4.13 15.09
N LYS A 39 11.51 2.84 15.18
CA LYS A 39 12.13 1.91 16.14
C LYS A 39 13.48 1.36 15.67
N GLN A 40 13.92 1.74 14.47
CA GLN A 40 15.19 1.33 13.86
C GLN A 40 15.92 2.55 13.29
N TRP A 41 15.90 3.68 14.01
CA TRP A 41 16.33 4.97 13.45
C TRP A 41 17.79 4.97 12.99
N ASP A 42 18.69 4.26 13.66
CA ASP A 42 20.10 4.14 13.25
C ASP A 42 20.26 3.56 11.83
N ARG A 43 19.33 2.69 11.41
CA ARG A 43 19.32 2.07 10.09
C ARG A 43 18.75 2.96 9.01
N PHE A 44 17.83 3.88 9.33
CA PHE A 44 17.07 4.65 8.32
C PHE A 44 17.27 6.16 8.39
N GLY A 45 17.92 6.69 9.43
CA GLY A 45 18.05 8.12 9.67
C GLY A 45 18.81 8.89 8.59
N HIS A 46 19.56 8.17 7.74
CA HIS A 46 20.28 8.71 6.59
C HIS A 46 19.41 8.82 5.32
N ILE A 47 18.25 8.16 5.29
CA ILE A 47 17.33 8.20 4.14
C ILE A 47 16.57 9.54 4.15
N PRO A 48 16.36 10.18 2.99
CA PRO A 48 15.56 11.40 2.92
C PRO A 48 14.17 11.21 3.51
N ARG A 49 13.78 12.08 4.45
CA ARG A 49 12.50 11.97 5.18
C ARG A 49 11.28 11.91 4.27
N GLY A 50 11.34 12.56 3.10
CA GLY A 50 10.26 12.49 2.10
C GLY A 50 10.00 11.07 1.58
N ILE A 51 11.04 10.24 1.44
CA ILE A 51 10.92 8.85 1.00
C ILE A 51 10.29 8.00 2.11
N LEU A 52 10.77 8.15 3.35
CA LEU A 52 10.19 7.46 4.50
C LEU A 52 8.72 7.86 4.72
N ALA A 53 8.40 9.15 4.59
CA ALA A 53 7.03 9.63 4.68
C ALA A 53 6.14 9.00 3.59
N HIS A 54 6.58 9.03 2.33
CA HIS A 54 5.85 8.39 1.22
C HIS A 54 5.60 6.90 1.48
N SER A 55 6.63 6.19 1.95
CA SER A 55 6.53 4.77 2.34
C SER A 55 5.42 4.54 3.37
N THR A 56 5.44 5.32 4.47
CA THR A 56 4.43 5.18 5.54
C THR A 56 3.02 5.58 5.14
N HIS A 57 2.87 6.57 4.25
CA HIS A 57 1.56 6.99 3.78
C HIS A 57 0.88 5.92 2.94
N VAL A 58 1.64 5.23 2.07
CA VAL A 58 1.09 4.14 1.25
C VAL A 58 0.84 2.89 2.09
N ARG A 59 1.78 2.51 2.97
CA ARG A 59 1.60 1.31 3.81
C ARG A 59 0.47 1.46 4.83
N GLY A 60 0.29 2.67 5.34
CA GLY A 60 -0.75 3.00 6.31
C GLY A 60 -0.36 2.68 7.74
N GLY A 61 -1.39 2.53 8.59
CA GLY A 61 -1.22 2.27 10.02
C GLY A 61 -0.77 0.83 10.31
N GLY A 62 -0.17 0.63 11.48
CA GLY A 62 0.24 -0.67 12.00
C GLY A 62 1.32 -0.49 13.07
N THR A 63 1.89 -1.60 13.52
CA THR A 63 2.91 -1.64 14.59
C THR A 63 4.15 -2.39 14.15
N PHE A 64 5.25 -2.16 14.85
CA PHE A 64 6.46 -2.96 14.73
C PHE A 64 6.93 -3.31 16.14
N GLU A 65 6.83 -4.58 16.52
CA GLU A 65 7.20 -5.07 17.86
C GLU A 65 8.05 -6.33 17.72
N ASP A 66 9.07 -6.47 18.56
CA ASP A 66 9.95 -7.64 18.58
C ASP A 66 10.56 -8.02 17.22
N GLY A 67 10.86 -7.01 16.39
CA GLY A 67 11.41 -7.21 15.05
C GLY A 67 10.38 -7.58 13.97
N ILE A 68 9.09 -7.62 14.31
CA ILE A 68 8.00 -8.06 13.41
C ILE A 68 7.08 -6.88 13.11
N GLU A 69 6.89 -6.60 11.81
CA GLU A 69 5.93 -5.63 11.34
C GLU A 69 4.51 -6.23 11.28
N LYS A 70 3.53 -5.51 11.79
CA LYS A 70 2.10 -5.85 11.76
C LYS A 70 1.31 -4.68 11.15
N PRO A 71 1.17 -4.64 9.82
CA PRO A 71 0.33 -3.66 9.13
C PRO A 71 -1.15 -3.83 9.51
N ARG A 72 -1.90 -2.74 9.58
CA ARG A 72 -3.34 -2.76 9.85
C ARG A 72 -4.12 -3.35 8.67
N VAL A 73 -3.63 -3.14 7.45
CA VAL A 73 -4.25 -3.58 6.20
C VAL A 73 -3.18 -4.09 5.24
N GLN A 74 -3.57 -4.99 4.34
CA GLN A 74 -2.73 -5.38 3.21
C GLN A 74 -2.92 -4.38 2.07
N VAL A 75 -1.84 -3.92 1.46
CA VAL A 75 -1.88 -3.07 0.26
C VAL A 75 -1.32 -3.87 -0.90
N THR A 76 -2.11 -4.01 -1.96
CA THR A 76 -1.81 -4.86 -3.11
C THR A 76 -1.89 -4.03 -4.39
N LEU A 77 -0.85 -4.10 -5.21
CA LEU A 77 -0.85 -3.48 -6.53
C LEU A 77 -1.38 -4.47 -7.56
N ALA A 78 -2.37 -4.03 -8.33
CA ALA A 78 -2.78 -4.66 -9.57
C ALA A 78 -2.39 -3.73 -10.74
N SER A 79 -1.12 -3.84 -11.15
CA SER A 79 -0.49 -2.95 -12.11
C SER A 79 0.45 -3.70 -13.06
N GLY A 80 1.07 -2.98 -13.99
CA GLY A 80 2.11 -3.51 -14.86
C GLY A 80 3.49 -3.62 -14.19
N ILE A 81 3.59 -3.38 -12.88
CA ILE A 81 4.81 -3.62 -12.09
C ILE A 81 4.89 -5.10 -11.78
N SER A 82 6.07 -5.71 -11.95
CA SER A 82 6.21 -7.16 -11.75
C SER A 82 5.95 -7.58 -10.30
N ARG A 83 5.56 -8.85 -10.11
CA ARG A 83 5.37 -9.45 -8.79
C ARG A 83 6.62 -9.30 -7.93
N GLU A 84 7.79 -9.55 -8.51
CA GLU A 84 9.08 -9.55 -7.81
C GLU A 84 9.44 -8.15 -7.30
N VAL A 85 9.08 -7.10 -8.04
CA VAL A 85 9.28 -5.72 -7.60
C VAL A 85 8.31 -5.39 -6.46
N CYS A 86 7.03 -5.73 -6.60
CA CYS A 86 6.03 -5.51 -5.55
C CYS A 86 6.42 -6.19 -4.22
N GLU A 87 6.86 -7.45 -4.28
CA GLU A 87 7.27 -8.21 -3.10
C GLU A 87 8.52 -7.61 -2.45
N ARG A 88 9.50 -7.17 -3.26
CA ARG A 88 10.72 -6.51 -2.77
C ARG A 88 10.44 -5.23 -1.98
N ILE A 89 9.43 -4.47 -2.41
CA ILE A 89 9.01 -3.23 -1.75
C ILE A 89 7.92 -3.45 -0.70
N ASN A 90 7.71 -4.69 -0.23
CA ASN A 90 6.75 -5.03 0.82
C ASN A 90 5.29 -4.70 0.49
N LEU A 91 4.90 -4.83 -0.78
CA LEU A 91 3.52 -4.72 -1.25
C LEU A 91 3.04 -6.05 -1.81
N GLY A 92 1.72 -6.27 -1.74
CA GLY A 92 1.09 -7.38 -2.43
C GLY A 92 1.10 -7.17 -3.94
N TYR A 93 1.05 -8.26 -4.69
CA TYR A 93 0.84 -8.24 -6.13
C TYR A 93 -0.40 -9.03 -6.51
N ARG A 94 -1.17 -8.49 -7.46
CA ARG A 94 -2.24 -9.20 -8.15
C ARG A 94 -2.14 -8.92 -9.64
N ASP A 95 -2.32 -9.94 -10.46
CA ASP A 95 -2.27 -9.76 -11.91
C ASP A 95 -3.44 -8.86 -12.35
N PRO A 96 -3.20 -7.69 -12.95
CA PRO A 96 -4.28 -6.82 -13.40
C PRO A 96 -5.15 -7.47 -14.48
N ALA A 97 -4.63 -8.39 -15.29
CA ALA A 97 -5.41 -9.11 -16.29
C ALA A 97 -6.40 -10.11 -15.68
N SER A 98 -6.17 -10.50 -14.41
CA SER A 98 -7.08 -11.37 -13.65
C SER A 98 -8.23 -10.63 -12.97
N ILE A 99 -8.25 -9.28 -13.05
CA ILE A 99 -9.24 -8.44 -12.38
C ILE A 99 -10.14 -7.79 -13.43
N ASN A 100 -11.44 -8.06 -13.33
CA ASN A 100 -12.46 -7.19 -13.90
C ASN A 100 -13.08 -6.35 -12.76
N PRO A 101 -12.86 -5.01 -12.72
CA PRO A 101 -13.38 -4.17 -11.64
C PRO A 101 -14.91 -4.27 -11.46
N ALA A 102 -15.65 -4.56 -12.52
CA ALA A 102 -17.10 -4.74 -12.45
C ALA A 102 -17.52 -5.89 -11.52
N ASP A 103 -16.69 -6.90 -11.33
CA ASP A 103 -16.96 -8.06 -10.46
C ASP A 103 -16.94 -7.71 -8.95
N PHE A 104 -16.46 -6.50 -8.63
CA PHE A 104 -16.41 -5.95 -7.27
C PHE A 104 -17.54 -4.95 -6.99
N ALA A 105 -18.35 -4.59 -8.00
CA ALA A 105 -19.39 -3.59 -7.85
C ALA A 105 -20.64 -4.14 -7.15
N ASN A 106 -21.30 -3.32 -6.32
CA ASN A 106 -22.55 -3.65 -5.61
C ASN A 106 -22.42 -4.82 -4.61
N ARG A 107 -21.24 -5.00 -4.02
CA ARG A 107 -20.92 -6.08 -3.07
C ARG A 107 -20.57 -5.56 -1.68
N GLU A 108 -21.05 -4.37 -1.34
CA GLU A 108 -20.78 -3.71 -0.06
C GLU A 108 -21.35 -4.51 1.13
N SER A 109 -22.45 -5.25 0.91
CA SER A 109 -23.03 -6.19 1.88
C SER A 109 -22.12 -7.38 2.19
N GLU A 110 -21.22 -7.72 1.27
CA GLU A 110 -20.16 -8.73 1.46
C GLU A 110 -18.86 -8.12 1.99
N GLY A 111 -18.84 -6.81 2.29
CA GLY A 111 -17.66 -6.08 2.75
C GLY A 111 -16.70 -5.64 1.63
N ILE A 112 -17.13 -5.71 0.37
CA ILE A 112 -16.33 -5.30 -0.80
C ILE A 112 -16.80 -3.93 -1.27
N LEU A 113 -15.88 -2.97 -1.33
CA LEU A 113 -16.15 -1.62 -1.83
C LEU A 113 -15.33 -1.35 -3.09
N LEU A 114 -16.01 -1.11 -4.21
CA LEU A 114 -15.38 -0.61 -5.42
C LEU A 114 -15.38 0.93 -5.43
N VAL A 115 -14.21 1.53 -5.56
CA VAL A 115 -14.05 2.98 -5.68
C VAL A 115 -13.52 3.34 -7.08
N PRO A 116 -14.39 3.70 -8.04
CA PRO A 116 -13.93 4.20 -9.34
C PRO A 116 -13.28 5.57 -9.15
N LYS A 117 -12.19 5.86 -9.88
CA LYS A 117 -11.48 7.16 -9.82
C LYS A 117 -11.06 7.55 -8.38
N ALA A 118 -10.54 6.58 -7.63
CA ALA A 118 -10.29 6.69 -6.19
C ALA A 118 -9.30 7.79 -5.75
N GLY A 119 -8.46 8.31 -6.65
CA GLY A 119 -7.46 9.35 -6.32
C GLY A 119 -8.03 10.71 -5.92
N GLU A 120 -9.34 10.92 -6.07
CA GLU A 120 -10.01 12.21 -5.82
C GLU A 120 -11.08 12.13 -4.71
N MET A 121 -11.31 10.94 -4.13
CA MET A 121 -12.40 10.72 -3.18
C MET A 121 -11.89 10.58 -1.75
N LEU A 122 -12.35 11.46 -0.86
CA LEU A 122 -12.10 11.37 0.58
C LEU A 122 -13.27 10.72 1.29
N TYR A 123 -12.97 9.69 2.09
CA TYR A 123 -13.96 8.97 2.87
C TYR A 123 -13.92 9.36 4.34
N ARG A 124 -15.08 9.69 4.90
CA ARG A 124 -15.28 9.90 6.33
C ARG A 124 -16.28 8.86 6.84
N LEU A 125 -15.90 8.14 7.89
CA LEU A 125 -16.85 7.28 8.59
C LEU A 125 -17.93 8.18 9.22
N LYS A 126 -19.21 7.84 9.02
CA LYS A 126 -20.26 8.49 9.80
C LYS A 126 -19.99 8.19 11.27
N SER A 127 -19.89 9.24 12.07
CA SER A 127 -19.93 9.09 13.53
C SER A 127 -21.20 8.30 13.85
N SER A 128 -21.05 7.18 14.53
CA SER A 128 -22.20 6.47 15.13
C SER A 128 -22.70 7.28 16.32
#